data_AF-A0A0C2GNK2-F1
#
_entry.id   AF-A0A0C2GNK2-F1
#
_cell.length_a   1.000
_cell.length_b   1.000
_cell.length_c   1.000
_cell.angle_alpha   90.00
_cell.angle_beta   90.00
_cell.angle_gamma   90.00
#
_symmetry.space_group_name_H-M   'P 1'
#
loop_
_entity.id
_entity.type
_entity.pdbx_description
1 polymer ?
#
loop_
_entity_poly.entity_id
_entity_poly.type
_entity_poly.pdbx_seq_one_letter_code
_entity_poly.pdbx_strand_id
1 'polypeptide(L)'
;MKLLIIMSVEGQAADMGCHLANDMTRLYRYLLTGYEREVRPAVRHDRPIYVTFVFSLTQIIDVDERNQILTTNAWVRQQWSDYKLVWDPRKFGNLTKIHIPYEKIWRPDVVLYNK
;
A
#
# COMPACT_ATOMS: atom_id res chain seq x y z
N MET A 1 4.44 -11.13 5.27
CA MET A 1 4.07 -9.70 5.28
C MET A 1 3.38 -9.38 3.96
N LYS A 2 2.04 -9.33 3.91
CA LYS A 2 1.29 -8.91 2.71
C LYS A 2 0.90 -7.45 2.92
N LEU A 3 1.51 -6.54 2.17
CA LEU A 3 1.09 -5.15 2.12
C LEU A 3 -0.18 -5.05 1.25
N LEU A 4 -1.31 -4.74 1.88
CA LEU A 4 -2.56 -4.35 1.24
C LEU A 4 -2.62 -2.83 1.27
N ILE A 5 -2.30 -2.18 0.14
CA ILE A 5 -2.65 -0.77 -0.06
C ILE A 5 -4.13 -0.74 -0.42
N ILE A 6 -4.93 -0.13 0.46
CA ILE A 6 -6.36 0.13 0.23
C ILE A 6 -6.50 1.65 0.16
N MET A 7 -6.59 2.21 -1.05
CA MET A 7 -7.04 3.60 -1.18
C MET A 7 -8.56 3.62 -1.06
N SER A 8 -9.05 4.18 0.04
CA SER A 8 -10.42 4.28 0.58
C SER A 8 -11.40 5.36 0.05
N VAL A 9 -12.31 5.16 -0.91
CA VAL A 9 -13.60 5.93 -0.90
C VAL A 9 -14.77 4.99 -1.20
N GLU A 10 -15.79 5.00 -0.34
CA GLU A 10 -16.93 4.05 -0.36
C GLU A 10 -17.97 4.34 -1.46
N GLY A 11 -18.49 3.26 -2.05
CA GLY A 11 -19.66 3.26 -2.94
C GLY A 11 -20.00 1.83 -3.37
N GLN A 12 -21.22 1.36 -3.07
CA GLN A 12 -21.75 0.02 -3.39
C GLN A 12 -22.25 -0.08 -4.85
N ALA A 13 -22.12 -1.27 -5.46
CA ALA A 13 -23.25 -2.03 -6.05
C ALA A 13 -22.75 -3.30 -6.76
N ALA A 14 -23.35 -4.44 -6.43
CA ALA A 14 -23.07 -5.76 -6.96
C ALA A 14 -24.05 -6.11 -8.09
N ASP A 15 -23.71 -5.75 -9.34
CA ASP A 15 -24.21 -6.38 -10.58
C ASP A 15 -23.32 -6.07 -11.82
N MET A 16 -22.07 -5.64 -11.57
CA MET A 16 -21.21 -4.95 -12.55
C MET A 16 -19.89 -5.70 -12.80
N GLY A 17 -19.87 -7.03 -12.68
CA GLY A 17 -18.63 -7.81 -12.57
C GLY A 17 -17.70 -7.72 -13.79
N CYS A 18 -18.22 -7.87 -15.01
CA CYS A 18 -17.40 -7.90 -16.23
C CYS A 18 -16.93 -6.51 -16.69
N HIS A 19 -17.79 -5.49 -16.58
CA HIS A 19 -17.45 -4.11 -16.90
C HIS A 19 -16.43 -3.55 -15.91
N LEU A 20 -16.62 -3.80 -14.61
CA LEU A 20 -15.70 -3.36 -13.56
C LEU A 20 -14.33 -4.04 -13.70
N ALA A 21 -14.28 -5.32 -14.08
CA ALA A 21 -13.02 -6.03 -14.32
C ALA A 21 -12.23 -5.45 -15.50
N ASN A 22 -12.91 -5.04 -16.58
CA ASN A 22 -12.28 -4.39 -17.73
C ASN A 22 -11.75 -3.00 -17.36
N ASP A 23 -12.55 -2.19 -16.66
CA ASP A 23 -12.14 -0.86 -16.20
C ASP A 23 -10.99 -0.93 -15.18
N MET A 24 -10.99 -1.93 -14.29
CA MET A 24 -9.89 -2.17 -13.35
C MET A 24 -8.59 -2.53 -14.07
N THR A 25 -8.66 -3.37 -15.10
CA THR A 25 -7.50 -3.73 -15.92
C THR A 25 -6.99 -2.53 -16.73
N ARG A 26 -7.90 -1.69 -17.25
CA ARG A 26 -7.54 -0.45 -17.95
C ARG A 26 -6.84 0.54 -17.01
N LEU A 27 -7.39 0.75 -15.81
CA LEU A 27 -6.79 1.60 -14.78
C LEU A 27 -5.42 1.07 -14.35
N TYR A 28 -5.31 -0.23 -14.12
CA TYR A 28 -4.05 -0.88 -13.76
C TYR A 28 -2.94 -0.59 -14.78
N ARG A 29 -3.23 -0.79 -16.07
CA ARG A 29 -2.28 -0.52 -17.15
C ARG A 29 -1.95 0.96 -17.24
N TYR A 30 -2.95 1.83 -17.12
CA TYR A 30 -2.76 3.28 -17.14
C TYR A 30 -1.80 3.75 -16.03
N LEU A 31 -2.00 3.30 -14.78
CA LEU A 31 -1.18 3.70 -13.64
C LEU A 31 0.25 3.19 -13.72
N LEU A 32 0.48 1.99 -14.27
CA LEU A 32 1.80 1.38 -14.34
C LEU A 32 2.58 1.72 -15.61
N THR A 33 1.96 2.36 -16.60
CA THR A 33 2.65 2.78 -17.82
C THR A 33 3.60 3.93 -17.50
N GLY A 34 4.91 3.68 -17.54
CA GLY A 34 5.95 4.67 -17.23
C GLY A 34 6.15 4.90 -15.72
N TYR A 35 5.62 4.03 -14.87
CA TYR A 35 5.87 4.09 -13.44
C TYR A 35 7.19 3.37 -13.10
N GLU A 36 8.19 4.14 -12.67
CA GLU A 36 9.48 3.62 -12.22
C GLU A 36 9.48 3.38 -10.70
N ARG A 37 9.45 2.12 -10.27
CA ARG A 37 9.36 1.75 -8.84
C ARG A 37 10.60 2.10 -8.02
N GLU A 38 11.76 2.21 -8.67
CA GLU A 38 13.02 2.54 -8.00
C GLU A 38 13.13 4.04 -7.71
N VAL A 39 12.25 4.86 -8.31
CA VAL A 39 12.27 6.31 -8.18
C VAL A 39 11.28 6.74 -7.11
N ARG A 40 11.79 7.39 -6.06
CA ARG A 40 10.98 7.96 -4.97
C ARG A 40 9.90 8.91 -5.53
N PRO A 41 8.60 8.68 -5.26
CA PRO A 41 7.50 9.48 -5.78
C PRO A 41 7.28 10.75 -4.95
N ALA A 42 8.30 11.59 -4.83
CA ALA A 42 8.17 12.90 -4.21
C ALA A 42 7.83 13.94 -5.29
N VAL A 43 6.84 14.80 -5.02
CA VAL A 43 6.43 15.89 -5.95
C VAL A 43 7.61 16.81 -6.27
N ARG A 44 8.49 17.02 -5.30
CA ARG A 44 9.76 17.73 -5.44
C ARG A 44 10.85 16.99 -4.68
N HIS A 45 12.10 17.15 -5.11
CA HIS A 45 13.25 16.48 -4.48
C HIS A 45 13.47 16.88 -3.01
N ASP A 46 13.04 18.09 -2.62
CA ASP A 46 13.18 18.66 -1.28
C ASP A 46 12.05 18.29 -0.32
N ARG A 47 10.97 17.66 -0.80
CA ARG A 47 9.82 17.33 0.03
C ARG A 47 9.90 15.89 0.57
N PRO A 48 9.63 15.68 1.86
CA PRO A 48 9.57 14.35 2.44
C PRO A 48 8.31 13.62 1.98
N ILE A 49 8.36 12.28 2.00
CA ILE A 49 7.17 11.43 1.93
C ILE A 49 6.82 11.05 3.36
N TYR A 50 5.61 11.39 3.79
CA TYR A 50 5.10 10.99 5.10
C TYR A 50 4.62 9.54 5.01
N VAL A 51 5.24 8.67 5.80
CA VAL A 51 4.86 7.26 5.91
C VAL A 51 4.27 7.04 7.30
N THR A 52 2.99 6.67 7.35
CA THR A 52 2.31 6.32 8.58
C THR A 52 2.48 4.84 8.85
N PHE A 53 3.02 4.52 10.03
CA PHE A 53 3.12 3.15 10.52
C PHE A 53 2.07 2.90 11.56
N VAL A 54 1.35 1.79 11.41
CA VAL A 54 0.46 1.26 12.43
C VAL A 54 0.98 -0.10 12.82
N PHE A 55 1.47 -0.20 14.05
CA PHE A 55 1.87 -1.45 14.66
C PHE A 55 0.71 -2.00 15.47
N SER A 56 0.34 -3.25 15.23
CA SER A 56 -0.73 -3.94 15.95
C SER A 56 -0.20 -5.27 16.45
N LEU A 57 0.14 -5.30 17.74
CA LEU A 57 0.57 -6.51 18.42
C LEU A 57 -0.60 -7.50 18.48
N THR A 58 -0.39 -8.70 17.97
CA THR A 58 -1.39 -9.77 17.98
C THR A 58 -1.21 -10.65 19.21
N GLN A 59 0.04 -11.06 19.49
CA GLN A 59 0.34 -12.00 20.56
C GLN A 59 1.81 -11.86 21.00
N ILE A 60 2.04 -12.02 22.30
CA ILE A 60 3.36 -12.31 22.86
C ILE A 60 3.54 -13.82 22.87
N ILE A 61 4.53 -14.32 22.14
CA ILE A 61 4.80 -15.75 21.99
C ILE A 61 5.68 -16.23 23.14
N ASP A 62 6.75 -15.51 23.43
CA ASP A 62 7.73 -15.89 24.45
C ASP A 62 8.49 -14.67 24.98
N VAL A 63 8.94 -14.76 26.23
CA VAL A 63 9.75 -13.76 26.92
C VAL A 63 10.93 -14.46 27.57
N ASP A 64 12.13 -14.22 27.04
CA ASP A 64 13.37 -14.65 27.67
C ASP A 64 13.93 -13.49 28.50
N GLU A 65 13.59 -13.47 29.78
CA GLU A 65 14.02 -12.41 30.71
C GLU A 65 15.53 -12.41 30.93
N ARG A 66 16.19 -13.56 30.85
CA ARG A 66 17.64 -13.65 31.07
C ARG A 66 18.40 -13.02 29.89
N ASN A 67 17.93 -13.24 28.68
CA ASN A 67 18.55 -12.71 27.46
C ASN A 67 17.89 -11.41 26.97
N GLN A 68 16.83 -10.94 27.63
CA GLN A 68 16.06 -9.74 27.27
C GLN A 68 15.47 -9.82 25.85
N ILE A 69 15.01 -11.01 25.45
CA ILE A 69 14.43 -11.26 24.12
C ILE A 69 12.91 -11.38 24.26
N LEU A 70 12.19 -10.62 23.43
CA LEU A 70 10.74 -10.66 23.34
C LEU A 70 10.32 -11.17 21.96
N THR A 71 9.71 -12.35 21.90
CA THR A 71 9.20 -12.94 20.66
C THR A 71 7.72 -12.63 20.53
N THR A 72 7.32 -11.92 19.47
CA THR A 72 5.92 -11.52 19.25
C THR A 72 5.43 -11.77 17.84
N ASN A 73 4.12 -11.95 17.70
CA ASN A 73 3.43 -11.86 16.42
C ASN A 73 2.72 -10.50 16.34
N ALA A 74 3.00 -9.74 15.29
CA ALA A 74 2.41 -8.42 15.09
C ALA A 74 2.11 -8.14 13.61
N TRP A 75 1.09 -7.32 13.38
CA TRP A 75 0.80 -6.73 12.09
C TRP A 75 1.43 -5.35 11.98
N VAL A 76 2.09 -5.10 10.86
CA VAL A 76 2.58 -3.77 10.49
C VAL A 76 1.81 -3.31 9.27
N ARG A 77 1.08 -2.20 9.41
CA ARG A 77 0.47 -1.49 8.28
C ARG A 77 1.27 -0.24 7.98
N GLN A 78 1.50 0.01 6.69
CA GLN A 78 2.21 1.17 6.18
C GLN A 78 1.29 1.90 5.22
N GLN A 79 1.22 3.22 5.36
CA GLN A 79 0.43 4.06 4.48
C GLN A 79 1.25 5.28 4.07
N TRP A 80 1.30 5.53 2.76
CA TRP A 80 1.92 6.71 2.17
C TRP A 80 1.08 7.18 0.98
N SER A 81 1.36 8.39 0.49
CA SER A 81 0.71 8.97 -0.69
C SER A 81 1.72 9.08 -1.83
N ASP A 82 1.32 8.65 -3.01
CA ASP A 82 2.09 8.72 -4.25
C ASP A 82 1.34 9.59 -5.27
N TYR A 83 1.96 10.68 -5.72
CA TYR A 83 1.34 11.62 -6.65
C TYR A 83 1.19 11.06 -8.07
N LYS A 84 1.98 10.04 -8.45
CA LYS A 84 1.92 9.41 -9.77
C LYS A 84 0.77 8.40 -9.85
N LEU A 85 0.30 7.90 -8.71
CA LEU A 85 -0.79 6.92 -8.62
C LEU A 85 -2.15 7.60 -8.38
N VAL A 86 -2.39 8.71 -9.06
CA VAL A 86 -3.64 9.48 -8.99
C VAL A 86 -4.39 9.38 -10.31
N TRP A 87 -5.71 9.17 -10.24
CA TRP A 87 -6.57 9.13 -11.42
C TRP A 87 -7.92 9.81 -11.12
N ASP A 88 -8.66 10.09 -12.19
CA ASP A 88 -10.05 10.53 -12.11
C ASP A 88 -10.99 9.31 -12.14
N PRO A 89 -11.72 8.99 -11.04
CA PRO A 89 -12.61 7.84 -10.97
C PRO A 89 -13.65 7.81 -12.11
N ARG A 90 -14.11 8.98 -12.57
CA ARG A 90 -15.14 9.10 -13.61
C ARG A 90 -14.69 8.50 -14.95
N LYS A 91 -13.38 8.46 -15.20
CA LYS A 91 -12.79 7.88 -16.42
C LYS A 91 -12.65 6.36 -16.37
N PHE A 92 -12.87 5.73 -15.21
CA PHE A 92 -12.64 4.30 -15.00
C PHE A 92 -13.80 3.67 -14.21
N GLY A 93 -15.05 3.95 -14.60
CA GLY A 93 -16.21 3.29 -13.99
C GLY A 93 -16.43 3.63 -12.51
N ASN A 94 -16.04 4.83 -12.08
CA ASN A 94 -16.06 5.29 -10.68
C ASN A 94 -15.22 4.41 -9.73
N LEU A 95 -14.17 3.76 -10.24
CA LEU A 95 -13.20 3.06 -9.41
C LEU A 95 -12.47 4.04 -8.49
N THR A 96 -12.59 3.85 -7.19
CA THR A 96 -11.91 4.63 -6.15
C THR A 96 -10.72 3.89 -5.53
N LYS A 97 -10.65 2.57 -5.76
CA LYS A 97 -9.61 1.70 -5.21
C LYS A 97 -9.12 0.73 -6.26
N ILE A 98 -7.84 0.37 -6.15
CA ILE A 98 -7.25 -0.71 -6.93
C ILE A 98 -6.20 -1.43 -6.08
N HIS A 99 -6.11 -2.74 -6.25
CA HIS A 99 -5.08 -3.56 -5.63
C HIS A 99 -3.93 -3.77 -6.62
N ILE A 100 -2.73 -3.34 -6.24
CA ILE A 100 -1.51 -3.51 -7.02
C ILE A 100 -0.51 -4.29 -6.17
N PRO A 101 0.16 -5.32 -6.72
CA PRO A 101 1.25 -6.00 -6.03
C PRO A 101 2.35 -5.01 -5.62
N TYR A 102 2.81 -5.08 -4.38
CA TYR A 102 3.77 -4.12 -3.84
C TYR A 102 5.11 -4.13 -4.60
N GLU A 103 5.44 -5.22 -5.30
CA GLU A 103 6.68 -5.37 -6.08
C GLU A 103 6.73 -4.44 -7.30
N LYS A 104 5.58 -3.90 -7.72
CA LYS A 104 5.42 -3.07 -8.93
C LYS A 104 5.38 -1.57 -8.65
N ILE A 105 5.37 -1.18 -7.37
CA ILE A 105 5.30 0.22 -6.96
C ILE A 105 6.47 0.55 -6.03
N TRP A 106 6.79 1.83 -5.91
CA TRP A 106 7.76 2.27 -4.92
C TRP A 106 7.22 1.99 -3.51
N ARG A 107 8.09 1.56 -2.61
CA ARG A 107 7.81 1.42 -1.18
C ARG A 107 8.97 1.97 -0.37
N PRO A 108 8.72 2.52 0.83
CA PRO A 108 9.80 2.88 1.73
C PRO A 108 10.54 1.64 2.21
N ASP A 109 11.86 1.76 2.38
CA ASP A 109 12.68 0.73 3.01
C ASP A 109 12.50 0.80 4.52
N VAL A 110 12.09 -0.33 5.11
CA VAL A 110 11.79 -0.42 6.54
C VAL A 110 12.54 -1.60 7.12
N VAL A 111 13.40 -1.31 8.09
CA VAL A 111 14.19 -2.31 8.79
C VAL A 111 13.94 -2.21 10.29
N LEU A 112 13.89 -3.36 10.95
CA LEU A 112 13.89 -3.42 12.40
C LEU A 112 15.34 -3.28 12.87
N TYR A 113 15.64 -2.18 13.57
CA TYR A 113 16.99 -1.90 14.06
C TYR A 113 17.40 -2.80 15.23
N ASN A 114 16.45 -3.15 16.09
CA ASN A 114 16.71 -4.00 17.24
C ASN A 114 16.35 -5.44 16.90
N LYS A 115 17.37 -6.28 16.69
CA LYS A 115 17.22 -7.70 16.38
C LYS A 115 17.25 -8.54 17.65
#